data_AF-U2JJS0-F1
#
_entry.id   AF-U2JJS0-F1
#
_cell.length_a   1.000
_cell.length_b   1.000
_cell.length_c   1.000
_cell.angle_alpha   90.00
_cell.angle_beta   90.00
_cell.angle_gamma   90.00
#
_symmetry.space_group_name_H-M   'P 1'
#
loop_
_entity.id
_entity.type
_entity.pdbx_description
1 polymer ?
#
loop_
_entity_poly.entity_id
_entity_poly.type
_entity_poly.pdbx_seq_one_letter_code
_entity_poly.pdbx_strand_id
1 'polypeptide(L)'
;MKARVKNTGEIVEISPSGVTTVQRTCTKYATKDGRELLDMALDFLPNINWEQRRYEIAKSAMIGILSAPIVEGVNPNPSYKDVATFSIRLADALIKELKGSEE
;
A
#
# COMPACT_ATOMS: atom_id res chain seq x y z
N MET A 1 10.76 4.76 -5.96
CA MET A 1 9.83 5.43 -5.01
C MET A 1 8.57 5.84 -5.77
N LYS A 2 7.45 6.13 -5.11
CA LYS A 2 6.23 6.61 -5.80
C LYS A 2 6.01 8.09 -5.50
N ALA A 3 5.49 8.83 -6.48
CA ALA A 3 5.10 10.20 -6.30
C ALA A 3 3.84 10.50 -7.10
N ARG A 4 3.06 11.47 -6.63
CA ARG A 4 1.92 12.01 -7.35
C ARG A 4 2.35 13.24 -8.14
N VAL A 5 2.02 13.29 -9.43
CA VAL A 5 2.27 14.46 -10.28
C VAL A 5 1.24 15.54 -9.94
N LYS A 6 1.68 16.72 -9.50
CA LYS A 6 0.79 17.77 -9.01
C LYS A 6 -0.25 18.25 -10.03
N ASN A 7 0.13 18.32 -11.30
CA ASN A 7 -0.74 18.84 -12.36
C ASN A 7 -1.82 17.83 -12.80
N THR A 8 -1.52 16.53 -12.79
CA THR A 8 -2.42 15.49 -13.31
C THR A 8 -3.08 14.65 -12.20
N GLY A 9 -2.53 14.66 -10.98
CA GLY A 9 -2.94 13.76 -9.90
C GLY A 9 -2.50 12.31 -10.09
N GLU A 10 -1.79 12.00 -11.17
CA GLU A 10 -1.31 10.66 -11.51
C GLU A 10 -0.24 10.17 -10.53
N ILE A 11 -0.30 8.89 -10.13
CA ILE A 11 0.73 8.25 -9.30
C ILE A 11 1.70 7.48 -10.18
N VAL A 12 2.98 7.86 -10.13
CA VAL A 12 4.05 7.28 -10.96
C VAL A 12 5.18 6.71 -10.10
N GLU A 13 5.81 5.65 -10.58
CA GLU A 13 7.08 5.19 -10.03
C GLU A 13 8.23 6.00 -10.59
N ILE A 14 9.06 6.53 -9.70
CA ILE A 14 10.19 7.38 -10.02
C ILE A 14 11.50 6.88 -9.42
N SER A 15 12.60 7.22 -10.09
CA SER A 15 13.98 7.08 -9.63
C SER A 15 14.75 8.39 -9.84
N PRO A 16 15.73 8.73 -8.99
CA PRO A 16 16.60 9.88 -9.24
C PRO A 16 17.36 9.67 -10.55
N SER A 17 17.38 10.65 -11.45
CA SER A 17 18.10 10.52 -12.72
C SER A 17 19.62 10.75 -12.59
N GLY A 18 20.09 11.12 -11.40
CA GLY A 18 21.50 11.44 -11.14
C GLY A 18 21.95 12.81 -11.65
N VAL A 19 21.08 13.57 -12.33
CA VAL A 19 21.38 14.90 -12.87
C VAL A 19 20.79 15.99 -11.97
N THR A 20 21.66 16.68 -11.23
CA THR A 20 21.32 17.93 -10.54
C THR A 20 21.49 19.07 -11.53
N THR A 21 20.40 19.71 -11.98
CA THR A 21 20.53 20.84 -12.91
C THR A 21 21.14 22.05 -12.20
N VAL A 22 22.11 22.69 -12.87
CA VAL A 22 22.97 23.75 -12.31
C VAL A 22 22.21 25.05 -11.96
N GLN A 23 20.97 25.21 -12.43
CA GLN A 23 20.25 26.50 -12.36
C GLN A 23 19.37 26.71 -11.12
N ARG A 24 19.19 25.71 -10.26
CA ARG A 24 18.64 25.76 -8.89
C ARG A 24 18.63 24.31 -8.41
N THR A 25 18.69 24.09 -7.11
CA THR A 25 18.64 22.79 -6.41
C THR A 25 17.34 22.00 -6.68
N CYS A 26 17.06 21.68 -7.93
CA CYS A 26 15.95 20.86 -8.38
C CYS A 26 16.52 19.54 -8.87
N THR A 27 16.12 18.46 -8.20
CA THR A 27 16.49 17.10 -8.60
C THR A 27 15.56 16.62 -9.70
N LYS A 28 16.12 16.07 -10.77
CA LYS A 28 15.36 15.39 -11.82
C LYS A 28 15.08 13.94 -11.43
N TYR A 29 13.87 13.51 -11.73
CA TYR A 29 13.38 12.15 -11.52
C TYR A 29 12.93 11.55 -12.85
N ALA A 30 13.34 10.33 -13.13
CA ALA A 30 12.86 9.55 -14.26
C ALA A 30 11.68 8.69 -13.81
N THR A 31 10.61 8.67 -14.60
CA THR A 31 9.50 7.72 -14.44
C THR A 31 9.81 6.42 -15.20
N LYS A 32 9.16 5.30 -14.83
CA LYS A 32 9.23 4.05 -15.60
C LYS A 32 8.85 4.22 -17.08
N ASP A 33 7.94 5.15 -17.37
CA ASP A 33 7.46 5.43 -18.72
C ASP A 33 8.43 6.32 -19.53
N GLY A 34 9.60 6.66 -18.99
CA GLY A 34 10.63 7.46 -19.65
C GLY A 34 10.43 8.98 -19.56
N ARG A 35 9.39 9.47 -18.87
CA ARG A 35 9.21 10.91 -18.62
C ARG A 35 10.21 11.40 -17.58
N GLU A 36 10.80 12.57 -17.80
CA GLU A 36 11.57 13.30 -16.79
C GLU A 36 10.67 14.32 -16.07
N LEU A 37 10.65 14.26 -14.74
CA LEU A 37 9.90 15.18 -13.89
C LEU A 37 10.85 15.86 -12.91
N LEU A 38 10.60 17.14 -12.64
CA LEU A 38 11.32 17.86 -11.60
C LEU A 38 10.67 17.61 -10.24
N ASP A 39 11.48 17.59 -9.19
CA ASP A 39 11.03 17.50 -7.79
C ASP A 39 9.86 18.44 -7.45
N MET A 40 9.89 19.69 -7.94
CA MET A 40 8.85 20.69 -7.72
C MET A 40 7.47 20.28 -8.27
N ALA A 41 7.42 19.41 -9.28
CA ALA A 41 6.20 18.90 -9.90
C ALA A 41 5.63 17.65 -9.20
N LEU A 42 6.31 17.16 -8.16
CA LEU A 42 6.02 15.88 -7.51
C LEU A 42 5.61 16.08 -6.04
N ASP A 43 4.61 15.32 -5.61
CA ASP A 43 4.33 15.05 -4.20
C ASP A 43 4.84 13.63 -3.90
N PHE A 44 5.96 13.50 -3.19
CA PHE A 44 6.50 12.20 -2.84
C PHE A 44 5.54 11.47 -1.90
N LEU A 45 5.17 10.25 -2.28
CA LEU A 45 4.33 9.42 -1.45
C LEU A 45 5.21 8.72 -0.40
N PRO A 46 4.72 8.63 0.86
CA PRO A 46 5.44 7.90 1.89
C PRO A 46 5.62 6.43 1.46
N ASN A 47 6.78 5.86 1.81
CA ASN A 47 7.00 4.44 1.58
C ASN A 47 6.10 3.65 2.53
N ILE A 48 5.17 2.89 1.97
CA ILE A 48 4.25 2.07 2.77
C ILE A 48 5.01 0.83 3.23
N ASN A 49 5.21 0.69 4.53
CA ASN A 49 5.64 -0.58 5.11
C ASN A 49 4.47 -1.57 5.04
N TRP A 50 4.46 -2.38 3.98
CA TRP A 50 3.39 -3.33 3.71
C TRP A 50 3.28 -4.44 4.76
N GLU A 51 4.38 -4.79 5.42
CA GLU A 51 4.35 -5.79 6.51
C GLU A 51 3.67 -5.21 7.75
N GLN A 52 4.02 -3.99 8.15
CA GLN A 52 3.31 -3.31 9.23
C GLN A 52 1.84 -3.11 8.89
N ARG A 53 1.53 -2.71 7.65
CA ARG A 53 0.14 -2.53 7.20
C ARG A 53 -0.63 -3.85 7.23
N ARG A 54 0.00 -4.96 6.84
CA ARG A 54 -0.56 -6.31 6.92
C ARG A 54 -0.89 -6.70 8.35
N TYR A 55 0.03 -6.46 9.28
CA TYR A 55 -0.19 -6.72 10.70
C TYR A 55 -1.42 -5.96 11.23
N GLU A 56 -1.52 -4.66 10.95
CA GLU A 56 -2.66 -3.84 11.40
C GLU A 56 -3.98 -4.33 10.81
N ILE A 57 -4.03 -4.66 9.51
CA ILE A 57 -5.25 -5.19 8.88
C ILE A 57 -5.62 -6.54 9.50
N ALA A 58 -4.65 -7.44 9.69
CA ALA A 58 -4.91 -8.74 10.30
C ALA A 58 -5.43 -8.60 11.74
N LYS A 59 -4.85 -7.69 12.53
CA LYS A 59 -5.34 -7.37 13.87
C LYS A 59 -6.78 -6.85 13.85
N SER A 60 -7.14 -5.96 12.92
CA SER A 60 -8.53 -5.49 12.77
C SER A 60 -9.47 -6.62 12.35
N ALA A 61 -9.07 -7.48 11.41
CA ALA A 61 -9.86 -8.63 10.98
C ALA A 61 -10.09 -9.63 12.14
N MET A 62 -9.05 -9.88 12.95
CA MET A 62 -9.13 -10.72 14.14
C MET A 62 -10.18 -10.21 15.12
N ILE A 63 -10.18 -8.91 15.41
CA ILE A 63 -11.17 -8.28 16.29
C ILE A 63 -12.58 -8.45 15.71
N GLY A 64 -12.75 -8.26 14.40
CA GLY A 64 -14.04 -8.45 13.72
C GLY A 64 -14.55 -9.89 13.83
N ILE A 65 -13.68 -10.89 13.62
CA ILE A 65 -14.02 -12.32 13.74
C ILE A 65 -14.45 -12.66 15.17
N LEU A 66 -13.71 -12.18 16.18
CA LEU A 66 -13.98 -12.47 17.59
C LEU A 66 -15.21 -11.72 18.14
N SER A 67 -15.63 -10.65 17.48
CA SER A 67 -16.81 -9.86 17.86
C SER A 67 -18.09 -10.31 17.13
N ALA A 68 -18.01 -11.32 16.27
CA ALA A 68 -19.15 -11.79 15.51
C ALA A 68 -20.22 -12.41 16.44
N PRO A 69 -21.52 -12.14 16.21
CA PRO A 69 -22.57 -12.75 16.99
C PRO A 69 -22.60 -14.27 16.77
N ILE A 70 -23.09 -14.99 17.77
CA ILE A 70 -23.37 -16.43 17.64
C ILE A 70 -24.51 -16.59 16.64
N VAL A 71 -24.24 -17.28 15.53
CA VAL A 71 -25.22 -17.64 14.51
C VAL A 71 -25.50 -19.13 14.59
N GLU A 72 -26.77 -19.52 14.59
CA GLU A 72 -27.18 -20.92 14.62
C GLU A 72 -26.59 -21.68 13.40
N GLY A 73 -25.97 -22.83 13.66
CA GLY A 73 -25.28 -23.62 12.63
C GLY A 73 -23.86 -23.16 12.27
N VAL A 74 -23.38 -22.04 12.84
CA VAL A 74 -21.98 -21.59 12.72
C VAL A 74 -21.25 -21.93 14.01
N ASN A 75 -20.01 -22.42 13.92
CA ASN A 75 -19.20 -22.68 15.12
C ASN A 75 -18.98 -21.35 15.87
N PRO A 76 -19.54 -21.18 17.08
CA PRO A 76 -19.44 -19.92 17.83
C PRO A 76 -18.04 -19.68 18.39
N ASN A 77 -17.16 -20.69 18.38
CA ASN A 77 -15.84 -20.63 18.97
C ASN A 77 -14.79 -21.21 18.00
N PRO A 78 -14.38 -20.46 16.96
CA PRO A 78 -13.27 -20.86 16.10
C PRO A 78 -12.00 -21.05 16.93
N SER A 79 -11.15 -22.00 16.55
CA SER A 79 -9.88 -22.17 17.27
C SER A 79 -8.99 -20.93 17.10
N TYR A 80 -8.11 -20.65 18.06
CA TYR A 80 -7.16 -19.54 17.95
C TYR A 80 -6.29 -19.63 16.68
N LYS A 81 -6.04 -20.85 16.17
CA LYS A 81 -5.31 -21.10 14.93
C LYS A 81 -6.12 -20.67 13.71
N ASP A 82 -7.42 -20.96 13.69
CA ASP A 82 -8.31 -20.59 12.59
C ASP A 82 -8.47 -19.07 12.52
N VAL A 83 -8.69 -18.44 13.68
CA VAL A 83 -8.80 -16.97 13.78
C VAL A 83 -7.55 -16.28 13.24
N ALA A 84 -6.36 -16.73 13.66
CA ALA A 84 -5.09 -16.18 13.16
C ALA A 84 -4.95 -16.37 11.64
N THR A 85 -5.28 -17.57 11.15
CA THR A 85 -5.19 -17.92 9.72
C THR A 85 -6.12 -17.07 8.86
N PHE A 86 -7.38 -16.92 9.27
CA PHE A 86 -8.36 -16.10 8.54
C PHE A 86 -8.00 -14.63 8.55
N SER A 87 -7.54 -14.11 9.68
CA SER A 87 -7.09 -12.72 9.82
C SER A 87 -5.97 -12.39 8.84
N ILE A 88 -4.99 -13.28 8.73
CA ILE A 88 -3.89 -13.16 7.77
C ILE A 88 -4.41 -13.20 6.33
N ARG A 89 -5.27 -14.16 5.98
CA ARG A 89 -5.80 -14.30 4.62
C ARG A 89 -6.61 -13.09 4.18
N LEU A 90 -7.41 -12.52 5.08
CA LEU A 90 -8.16 -11.28 4.82
C LEU A 90 -7.21 -10.09 4.60
N ALA A 91 -6.14 -9.99 5.38
CA ALA A 91 -5.13 -8.96 5.18
C ALA A 91 -4.40 -9.09 3.85
N ASP A 92 -4.01 -10.31 3.46
CA ASP A 92 -3.35 -10.58 2.18
C ASP A 92 -4.26 -10.27 0.99
N ALA A 93 -5.55 -10.66 1.06
CA ALA A 93 -6.54 -10.34 0.05
C ALA A 93 -6.74 -8.82 -0.09
N LEU A 94 -6.91 -8.09 1.01
CA LEU A 94 -7.10 -6.64 0.97
C LEU A 94 -5.86 -5.92 0.43
N ILE A 95 -4.65 -6.36 0.80
CA ILE A 95 -3.41 -5.80 0.25
C ILE A 95 -3.31 -6.02 -1.26
N LYS A 96 -3.74 -7.18 -1.76
CA LYS A 96 -3.77 -7.46 -3.19
C LYS A 96 -4.65 -6.45 -3.93
N GLU A 97 -5.85 -6.19 -3.44
CA GLU A 97 -6.76 -5.17 -3.99
C GLU A 97 -6.14 -3.75 -3.91
N LEU A 98 -5.55 -3.39 -2.78
CA LEU A 98 -4.97 -2.06 -2.55
C LEU A 98 -3.73 -1.77 -3.41
N LYS A 99 -2.98 -2.81 -3.79
CA LYS A 99 -1.82 -2.66 -4.69
C LYS A 99 -2.24 -2.48 -6.14
N GLY A 100 -3.50 -2.72 -6.47
CA GLY A 100 -4.00 -2.85 -7.84
C GLY A 100 -3.64 -4.24 -8.38
N SER A 101 -4.61 -4.93 -8.94
CA SER A 101 -4.42 -6.19 -9.65
C SER A 101 -3.48 -5.96 -10.83
N GLU A 102 -2.23 -6.43 -10.74
CA GLU A 102 -1.54 -6.88 -11.95
C GLU A 102 -2.23 -8.20 -12.32
N GLU A 103 -3.14 -8.15 -13.29
CA GLU A 103 -3.52 -9.32 -14.10
C GLU A 103 -2.38 -9.69 -15.05
#